data_AF-A0A3D1UPV6-F1
#
_entry.id   AF-A0A3D1UPV6-F1
#
_cell.length_a   1.000
_cell.length_b   1.000
_cell.length_c   1.000
_cell.angle_alpha   90.00
_cell.angle_beta   90.00
_cell.angle_gamma   90.00
#
_symmetry.space_group_name_H-M   'P 1'
#
loop_
_entity.id
_entity.type
_entity.pdbx_description
1 polymer ?
#
loop_
_entity_poly.entity_id
_entity_poly.type
_entity_poly.pdbx_seq_one_letter_code
_entity_poly.pdbx_strand_id
1 'polypeptide(L)'
;MSDYFLRLKRYQTPEKYFREALEKQDGVPFTVQPYAELETRYKRVRDVLKTQPKKADGDFFRMFHRKDGFFCLQRKGLDRMMEVGAMPLAETEEELKRLYDHHPEALTDNVYFTVNSYYRSLGAPRKPTYLARSARKEFNISWLNACYVDIDVGRFGCEDEYLLGSRCPELLPEEVLTGKSSSKRLSWEQALLQAMILEERGIIPQVSIYARSGRGIYLFWLLDPVKYHYERPWILQNFKNCNKALVNAVRGDFGEPILPGDSAATDGARILRIQGSVHTSTNTRVCYCPSALDDVERIYTLQEMMAFFSIKDSKPDPAQPERKIFKSAAKPYSVPKRKAGKIASMKYKIADTEKLFREHLIRQGKRYTSLWYLSAFHCYAGTPETETVERLEELAKHCCPSYPTKGEANDIPVKKIVETFYREKYIGFCFRNLELVDFWKIDKDTAERLNLQVLRPLEAKKLTKASDKGKALKVRREALLRLEPEKHSLTELLAMMKANKYRLSETTLRADIKFLESTGVIQRQNQKGGRPKKLKA
;
A
#
# COMPACT_ATOMS: atom_id res chain seq x y z
N MET A 1 -33.64 1.86 -2.31
CA MET A 1 -33.17 0.68 -1.54
C MET A 1 -33.74 0.79 -0.15
N SER A 2 -34.28 -0.30 0.36
CA SER A 2 -35.15 -0.32 1.52
C SER A 2 -34.28 -0.23 2.80
N ASP A 3 -34.39 0.86 3.56
CA ASP A 3 -33.66 1.06 4.84
C ASP A 3 -34.39 0.32 5.99
N TYR A 4 -34.88 -0.89 5.72
CA TYR A 4 -35.76 -1.64 6.62
C TYR A 4 -34.96 -2.43 7.66
N PHE A 5 -33.68 -2.73 7.41
CA PHE A 5 -32.82 -3.46 8.33
C PHE A 5 -32.10 -2.53 9.31
N LEU A 6 -32.38 -2.72 10.59
CA LEU A 6 -31.71 -2.03 11.68
C LEU A 6 -30.22 -2.33 11.61
N ARG A 7 -29.41 -1.33 11.96
CA ARG A 7 -27.99 -1.55 12.15
C ARG A 7 -27.74 -2.41 13.38
N LEU A 8 -26.83 -3.38 13.27
CA LEU A 8 -26.36 -4.14 14.43
C LEU A 8 -25.58 -3.20 15.35
N LYS A 9 -26.02 -3.06 16.61
CA LYS A 9 -25.26 -2.28 17.60
C LYS A 9 -23.93 -2.99 17.87
N ARG A 10 -22.86 -2.23 18.17
CA ARG A 10 -21.46 -2.69 18.26
C ARG A 10 -21.22 -3.96 19.09
N TYR A 11 -22.11 -4.31 20.03
CA TYR A 11 -22.02 -5.51 20.89
C TYR A 11 -23.34 -6.28 21.02
N GLN A 12 -24.31 -6.01 20.15
CA GLN A 12 -25.56 -6.75 20.15
C GLN A 12 -25.31 -8.16 19.62
N THR A 13 -25.74 -9.17 20.37
CA THR A 13 -25.67 -10.55 19.88
C THR A 13 -26.67 -10.74 18.74
N PRO A 14 -26.40 -11.64 17.79
CA PRO A 14 -27.35 -11.96 16.72
C PRO A 14 -28.75 -12.33 17.25
N GLU A 15 -28.82 -13.10 18.33
CA GLU A 15 -30.09 -13.50 18.95
C GLU A 15 -30.87 -12.30 19.51
N LYS A 16 -30.17 -11.32 20.10
CA LYS A 16 -30.78 -10.09 20.60
C LYS A 16 -31.19 -9.16 19.45
N TYR A 17 -30.43 -9.15 18.34
CA TYR A 17 -30.77 -8.40 17.14
C TYR A 17 -32.09 -8.86 16.54
N PHE A 18 -32.23 -10.17 16.28
CA PHE A 18 -33.46 -10.70 15.68
C PHE A 18 -34.67 -10.51 16.60
N ARG A 19 -34.51 -10.69 17.91
CA ARG A 19 -35.58 -10.41 18.88
C ARG A 19 -36.04 -8.96 18.83
N GLU A 20 -35.13 -8.00 19.00
CA GLU A 20 -35.47 -6.56 18.98
C GLU A 20 -36.05 -6.12 17.63
N ALA A 21 -35.59 -6.73 16.52
CA ALA A 21 -36.08 -6.40 15.19
C ALA A 21 -37.50 -6.93 14.94
N LEU A 22 -37.79 -8.17 15.34
CA LEU A 22 -39.11 -8.77 15.20
C LEU A 22 -40.15 -8.07 16.11
N GLU A 23 -39.77 -7.73 17.35
CA GLU A 23 -40.63 -6.97 18.28
C GLU A 23 -41.02 -5.59 17.70
N LYS A 24 -40.12 -4.92 16.97
CA LYS A 24 -40.41 -3.63 16.32
C LYS A 24 -41.32 -3.74 15.10
N GLN A 25 -41.52 -4.94 14.56
CA GLN A 25 -42.35 -5.20 13.38
C GLN A 25 -43.69 -5.86 13.73
N ASP A 26 -43.96 -6.07 15.02
CA ASP A 26 -45.23 -6.64 15.48
C ASP A 26 -46.41 -5.74 15.03
N GLY A 27 -47.41 -6.35 14.41
CA GLY A 27 -48.57 -5.65 13.83
C GLY A 27 -48.38 -5.02 12.44
N VAL A 28 -47.21 -5.13 11.80
CA VAL A 28 -47.01 -4.64 10.41
C VAL A 28 -47.31 -5.76 9.40
N PRO A 29 -48.26 -5.59 8.46
CA PRO A 29 -48.64 -6.64 7.53
C PRO A 29 -47.62 -6.75 6.40
N PHE A 30 -46.59 -7.58 6.60
CA PHE A 30 -45.70 -8.02 5.53
C PHE A 30 -46.15 -9.37 4.99
N THR A 31 -46.16 -9.53 3.66
CA THR A 31 -46.44 -10.82 2.99
C THR A 31 -45.39 -11.89 3.36
N VAL A 32 -44.15 -11.45 3.63
CA VAL A 32 -43.05 -12.25 4.17
C VAL A 32 -42.24 -11.37 5.13
N GLN A 33 -41.90 -11.87 6.33
CA GLN A 33 -41.16 -11.10 7.34
C GLN A 33 -39.65 -11.10 7.02
N PRO A 34 -39.05 -9.99 6.55
CA PRO A 34 -37.68 -9.99 6.00
C PRO A 34 -36.61 -10.32 7.04
N TYR A 35 -36.85 -10.02 8.33
CA TYR A 35 -35.94 -10.41 9.40
C TYR A 35 -35.99 -11.92 9.72
N ALA A 36 -37.14 -12.57 9.50
CA ALA A 36 -37.27 -14.01 9.70
C ALA A 36 -36.50 -14.80 8.62
N GLU A 37 -36.54 -14.33 7.37
CA GLU A 37 -35.73 -14.89 6.28
C GLU A 37 -34.23 -14.70 6.55
N LEU A 38 -33.83 -13.49 6.95
CA LEU A 38 -32.45 -13.20 7.33
C LEU A 38 -31.99 -14.06 8.52
N GLU A 39 -32.82 -14.24 9.54
CA GLU A 39 -32.52 -15.11 10.69
C GLU A 39 -32.32 -16.56 10.26
N THR A 40 -33.20 -17.06 9.38
CA THR A 40 -33.13 -18.42 8.84
C THR A 40 -31.84 -18.64 8.06
N ARG A 41 -31.51 -17.72 7.14
CA ARG A 41 -30.26 -17.75 6.38
C ARG A 41 -29.04 -17.67 7.29
N TYR A 42 -29.05 -16.76 8.26
CA TYR A 42 -27.97 -16.59 9.23
C TYR A 42 -27.74 -17.85 10.05
N LYS A 43 -28.78 -18.46 10.62
CA LYS A 43 -28.67 -19.70 11.40
C LYS A 43 -28.10 -20.83 10.54
N ARG A 44 -28.63 -21.01 9.32
CA ARG A 44 -28.15 -22.04 8.38
C ARG A 44 -26.64 -21.91 8.12
N VAL A 45 -26.17 -20.73 7.71
CA VAL A 45 -24.74 -20.50 7.42
C VAL A 45 -23.89 -20.62 8.69
N ARG A 46 -24.32 -20.01 9.80
CA ARG A 46 -23.62 -20.07 11.09
C ARG A 46 -23.41 -21.51 11.54
N ASP A 47 -24.42 -22.35 11.41
CA ASP A 47 -24.39 -23.72 11.91
C ASP A 47 -23.47 -24.60 11.04
N VAL A 48 -23.44 -24.38 9.72
CA VAL A 48 -22.41 -24.98 8.85
C VAL A 48 -21.01 -24.51 9.24
N LEU A 49 -20.80 -23.20 9.45
CA LEU A 49 -19.49 -22.66 9.85
C LEU A 49 -19.02 -23.08 11.24
N LYS A 50 -19.93 -23.63 12.07
CA LYS A 50 -19.60 -24.29 13.34
C LYS A 50 -19.16 -25.73 13.17
N THR A 51 -19.49 -26.38 12.05
CA THR A 51 -18.91 -27.69 11.72
C THR A 51 -17.39 -27.49 11.63
N GLN A 52 -16.63 -28.30 12.37
CA GLN A 52 -15.17 -28.23 12.41
C GLN A 52 -14.60 -29.34 11.51
N PRO A 53 -14.60 -29.15 10.17
CA PRO A 53 -14.16 -30.16 9.21
C PRO A 53 -12.72 -30.56 9.51
N LYS A 54 -12.39 -31.85 9.42
CA LYS A 54 -11.05 -32.35 9.77
C LYS A 54 -10.05 -32.29 8.61
N LYS A 55 -10.54 -32.26 7.37
CA LYS A 55 -9.74 -32.35 6.14
C LYS A 55 -10.32 -31.44 5.06
N ALA A 56 -9.48 -31.07 4.09
CA ALA A 56 -9.87 -30.55 2.80
C ALA A 56 -9.91 -31.71 1.79
N ASP A 57 -10.86 -31.66 0.87
CA ASP A 57 -10.97 -32.56 -0.28
C ASP A 57 -10.77 -31.76 -1.58
N GLY A 58 -10.78 -32.42 -2.73
CA GLY A 58 -10.64 -31.71 -4.00
C GLY A 58 -11.84 -30.83 -4.32
N ASP A 59 -13.05 -31.17 -3.87
CA ASP A 59 -14.25 -30.35 -4.04
C ASP A 59 -14.06 -28.96 -3.44
N PHE A 60 -13.46 -28.87 -2.24
CA PHE A 60 -13.08 -27.59 -1.65
C PHE A 60 -12.25 -26.71 -2.60
N PHE A 61 -11.23 -27.28 -3.25
CA PHE A 61 -10.40 -26.52 -4.19
C PHE A 61 -11.16 -26.17 -5.48
N ARG A 62 -12.05 -27.05 -5.95
CA ARG A 62 -12.88 -26.84 -7.15
C ARG A 62 -13.93 -25.75 -6.98
N MET A 63 -14.34 -25.42 -5.74
CA MET A 63 -15.17 -24.24 -5.46
C MET A 63 -14.54 -22.93 -5.97
N PHE A 64 -13.21 -22.87 -5.99
CA PHE A 64 -12.45 -21.70 -6.48
C PHE A 64 -11.85 -21.97 -7.87
N HIS A 65 -11.13 -23.07 -8.00
CA HIS A 65 -10.36 -23.41 -9.19
C HIS A 65 -11.24 -24.19 -10.17
N ARG A 66 -11.96 -23.47 -11.04
CA ARG A 66 -12.90 -24.03 -12.04
C ARG A 66 -12.33 -24.18 -13.45
N LYS A 67 -11.09 -23.74 -13.67
CA LYS A 67 -10.36 -23.86 -14.94
C LYS A 67 -8.99 -24.49 -14.71
N ASP A 68 -8.41 -24.98 -15.79
CA ASP A 68 -7.07 -25.55 -15.82
C ASP A 68 -6.02 -24.62 -15.22
N GLY A 69 -5.06 -25.21 -14.52
CA GLY A 69 -3.95 -24.50 -13.91
C GLY A 69 -3.54 -25.08 -12.56
N PHE A 70 -2.74 -24.29 -11.86
CA PHE A 70 -2.16 -24.66 -10.58
C PHE A 70 -2.70 -23.76 -9.48
N PHE A 71 -2.96 -24.34 -8.30
CA PHE A 71 -3.04 -23.59 -7.05
C PHE A 71 -1.83 -23.92 -6.19
N CYS A 72 -1.46 -22.99 -5.31
CA CYS A 72 -0.26 -23.13 -4.50
C CYS A 72 -0.62 -23.25 -3.03
N LEU A 73 0.01 -24.19 -2.34
CA LEU A 73 -0.07 -24.39 -0.90
C LEU A 73 1.14 -23.79 -0.19
N GLN A 74 0.88 -23.17 0.96
CA GLN A 74 1.89 -22.66 1.89
C GLN A 74 1.47 -22.98 3.32
N ARG A 75 2.44 -23.16 4.21
CA ARG A 75 2.20 -23.32 5.65
C ARG A 75 2.94 -22.26 6.44
N LYS A 76 2.40 -21.85 7.59
CA LYS A 76 3.10 -20.94 8.49
C LYS A 76 4.20 -21.69 9.26
N GLY A 77 5.45 -21.28 9.09
CA GLY A 77 6.57 -21.71 9.94
C GLY A 77 6.72 -20.82 11.19
N LEU A 78 7.83 -20.98 11.91
CA LEU A 78 8.13 -20.20 13.12
C LEU A 78 8.26 -18.70 12.83
N ASP A 79 9.01 -18.34 11.79
CA ASP A 79 9.40 -16.97 11.45
C ASP A 79 8.93 -16.53 10.06
N ARG A 80 8.51 -17.47 9.20
CA ARG A 80 8.17 -17.19 7.80
C ARG A 80 7.12 -18.14 7.24
N MET A 81 6.51 -17.72 6.13
CA MET A 81 5.71 -18.63 5.29
C MET A 81 6.63 -19.64 4.61
N MET A 82 6.31 -20.91 4.79
CA MET A 82 6.99 -22.04 4.16
C MET A 82 6.15 -22.52 2.98
N GLU A 83 6.81 -22.74 1.86
CA GLU A 83 6.17 -23.30 0.68
C GLU A 83 5.90 -24.79 0.87
N VAL A 84 4.67 -25.22 0.58
CA VAL A 84 4.28 -26.64 0.50
C VAL A 84 4.43 -27.11 -0.94
N GLY A 85 3.96 -26.33 -1.91
CA GLY A 85 4.17 -26.57 -3.34
C GLY A 85 3.00 -26.09 -4.20
N ALA A 86 3.08 -26.33 -5.51
CA ALA A 86 2.00 -26.12 -6.46
C ALA A 86 1.37 -27.46 -6.84
N MET A 87 0.04 -27.49 -6.86
CA MET A 87 -0.78 -28.64 -7.20
C MET A 87 -1.57 -28.31 -8.47
N PRO A 88 -1.50 -29.13 -9.52
CA PRO A 88 -2.40 -28.99 -10.65
C PRO A 88 -3.80 -29.43 -10.24
N LEU A 89 -4.82 -28.73 -10.75
CA LEU A 89 -6.22 -29.01 -10.41
C LEU A 89 -6.66 -30.44 -10.79
N ALA A 90 -6.07 -31.01 -11.84
CA ALA A 90 -6.39 -32.35 -12.33
C ALA A 90 -5.92 -33.46 -11.36
N GLU A 91 -4.82 -33.25 -10.64
CA GLU A 91 -4.20 -34.27 -9.77
C GLU A 91 -4.57 -34.07 -8.30
N THR A 92 -5.54 -33.20 -8.01
CA THR A 92 -5.84 -32.76 -6.64
C THR A 92 -6.20 -33.90 -5.70
N GLU A 93 -7.02 -34.88 -6.14
CA GLU A 93 -7.41 -36.00 -5.27
C GLU A 93 -6.23 -36.89 -4.88
N GLU A 94 -5.41 -37.28 -5.86
CA GLU A 94 -4.25 -38.14 -5.68
C GLU A 94 -3.21 -37.45 -4.78
N GLU A 95 -2.93 -36.18 -5.05
CA GLU A 95 -1.93 -35.41 -4.32
C GLU A 95 -2.39 -35.10 -2.88
N LEU A 96 -3.67 -34.79 -2.66
CA LEU A 96 -4.20 -34.63 -1.30
C LEU A 96 -4.12 -35.94 -0.51
N LYS A 97 -4.49 -37.07 -1.12
CA LYS A 97 -4.37 -38.38 -0.48
C LYS A 97 -2.91 -38.65 -0.08
N ARG A 98 -1.97 -38.47 -1.01
CA ARG A 98 -0.54 -38.66 -0.77
C ARG A 98 -0.01 -37.76 0.35
N LEU A 99 -0.42 -36.49 0.37
CA LEU A 99 -0.03 -35.55 1.43
C LEU A 99 -0.63 -35.94 2.78
N TYR A 100 -1.89 -36.38 2.85
CA TYR A 100 -2.45 -36.86 4.11
C TYR A 100 -1.76 -38.11 4.64
N ASP A 101 -1.36 -39.02 3.75
CA ASP A 101 -0.73 -40.29 4.13
C ASP A 101 0.73 -40.10 4.56
N HIS A 102 1.47 -39.18 3.94
CA HIS A 102 2.93 -39.06 4.13
C HIS A 102 3.42 -37.74 4.72
N HIS A 103 2.64 -36.65 4.58
CA HIS A 103 3.00 -35.30 5.00
C HIS A 103 1.81 -34.52 5.60
N PRO A 104 1.11 -35.06 6.61
CA PRO A 104 -0.09 -34.43 7.16
C PRO A 104 0.16 -33.01 7.71
N GLU A 105 1.39 -32.69 8.12
CA GLU A 105 1.82 -31.34 8.51
C GLU A 105 1.70 -30.31 7.38
N ALA A 106 1.67 -30.76 6.13
CA ALA A 106 1.48 -29.91 4.96
C ALA A 106 0.01 -29.48 4.75
N LEU A 107 -0.95 -30.08 5.48
CA LEU A 107 -2.39 -29.84 5.36
C LEU A 107 -3.09 -29.51 6.70
N THR A 108 -2.41 -29.62 7.84
CA THR A 108 -3.06 -29.52 9.16
C THR A 108 -2.98 -28.11 9.76
N ASP A 109 -1.79 -27.64 10.16
CA ASP A 109 -1.68 -26.42 10.98
C ASP A 109 -1.28 -25.19 10.17
N ASN A 110 -2.12 -24.14 10.22
CA ASN A 110 -1.92 -22.88 9.49
C ASN A 110 -1.49 -23.12 8.03
N VAL A 111 -2.28 -23.88 7.29
CA VAL A 111 -2.05 -24.14 5.88
C VAL A 111 -2.96 -23.24 5.06
N TYR A 112 -2.41 -22.70 3.99
CA TYR A 112 -3.01 -21.71 3.12
C TYR A 112 -2.93 -22.16 1.67
N PHE A 113 -3.92 -21.76 0.88
CA PHE A 113 -3.94 -21.92 -0.57
C PHE A 113 -4.06 -20.55 -1.25
N THR A 114 -3.69 -20.49 -2.53
CA THR A 114 -3.96 -19.34 -3.37
C THR A 114 -5.38 -19.38 -3.91
N VAL A 115 -6.12 -18.28 -3.81
CA VAL A 115 -7.51 -18.17 -4.33
C VAL A 115 -7.55 -18.22 -5.87
N ASN A 116 -6.58 -17.57 -6.51
CA ASN A 116 -6.48 -17.48 -7.97
C ASN A 116 -5.53 -18.56 -8.53
N SER A 117 -5.76 -18.98 -9.77
CA SER A 117 -4.98 -20.04 -10.43
C SER A 117 -3.78 -19.47 -11.19
N TYR A 118 -2.74 -20.29 -11.34
CA TYR A 118 -1.49 -19.95 -12.03
C TYR A 118 -1.32 -20.82 -13.28
N TYR A 119 -0.73 -20.27 -14.35
CA TYR A 119 -0.52 -21.03 -15.59
C TYR A 119 0.64 -22.04 -15.50
N ARG A 120 1.51 -21.92 -14.49
CA ARG A 120 2.68 -22.80 -14.33
C ARG A 120 3.08 -22.99 -12.87
N SER A 121 3.89 -24.02 -12.65
CA SER A 121 4.81 -24.16 -11.51
C SER A 121 6.24 -23.77 -11.92
N LEU A 122 7.19 -23.73 -10.97
CA LEU A 122 8.62 -23.49 -11.23
C LEU A 122 9.42 -24.79 -11.41
N GLY A 123 8.76 -25.88 -11.79
CA GLY A 123 9.40 -27.17 -12.05
C GLY A 123 9.82 -27.90 -10.78
N ALA A 124 11.11 -28.22 -10.67
CA ALA A 124 11.72 -29.19 -9.75
C ALA A 124 10.98 -29.36 -8.41
N PRO A 125 10.51 -30.58 -8.09
CA PRO A 125 9.83 -30.90 -6.84
C PRO A 125 10.60 -30.47 -5.59
N ARG A 126 9.88 -29.99 -4.58
CA ARG A 126 10.46 -29.61 -3.29
C ARG A 126 10.34 -30.75 -2.29
N LYS A 127 11.45 -31.20 -1.72
CA LYS A 127 11.43 -32.06 -0.53
C LYS A 127 11.00 -31.24 0.70
N PRO A 128 10.16 -31.77 1.61
CA PRO A 128 9.75 -33.17 1.68
C PRO A 128 8.47 -33.50 0.89
N THR A 129 7.66 -32.52 0.50
CA THR A 129 6.30 -32.77 -0.03
C THR A 129 6.27 -33.35 -1.45
N TYR A 130 7.36 -33.29 -2.21
CA TYR A 130 7.48 -33.71 -3.61
C TYR A 130 6.55 -32.98 -4.58
N LEU A 131 5.86 -31.93 -4.14
CA LEU A 131 5.12 -31.04 -5.03
C LEU A 131 6.07 -30.13 -5.80
N ALA A 132 5.67 -29.76 -7.02
CA ALA A 132 6.37 -28.77 -7.82
C ALA A 132 6.47 -27.42 -7.09
N ARG A 133 7.49 -26.63 -7.41
CA ARG A 133 7.64 -25.30 -6.78
C ARG A 133 6.54 -24.34 -7.24
N SER A 134 6.02 -23.57 -6.30
CA SER A 134 5.05 -22.51 -6.49
C SER A 134 5.62 -21.37 -7.34
N ALA A 135 4.91 -21.04 -8.42
CA ALA A 135 5.19 -19.85 -9.23
C ALA A 135 4.43 -18.61 -8.71
N ARG A 136 4.05 -18.56 -7.42
CA ARG A 136 3.19 -17.52 -6.86
C ARG A 136 3.75 -16.11 -7.00
N LYS A 137 3.32 -15.43 -8.07
CA LYS A 137 3.50 -14.01 -8.35
C LYS A 137 2.34 -13.57 -9.22
N GLU A 138 1.89 -12.32 -9.09
CA GLU A 138 0.72 -11.83 -9.84
C GLU A 138 0.88 -11.96 -11.36
N PHE A 139 2.10 -11.76 -11.89
CA PHE A 139 2.37 -11.94 -13.31
C PHE A 139 2.31 -13.39 -13.81
N ASN A 140 2.23 -14.38 -12.90
CA ASN A 140 2.08 -15.79 -13.22
C ASN A 140 0.62 -16.29 -13.10
N ILE A 141 -0.33 -15.44 -12.73
CA ILE A 141 -1.75 -15.79 -12.64
C ILE A 141 -2.27 -16.12 -14.05
N SER A 142 -3.09 -17.16 -14.17
CA SER A 142 -3.86 -17.49 -15.38
C SER A 142 -5.32 -17.08 -15.24
N TRP A 143 -5.92 -17.38 -14.09
CA TRP A 143 -7.34 -17.21 -13.84
C TRP A 143 -7.56 -16.49 -12.51
N LEU A 144 -8.29 -15.37 -12.56
CA LEU A 144 -8.83 -14.74 -11.38
C LEU A 144 -10.19 -15.39 -11.08
N ASN A 145 -10.30 -16.05 -9.93
CA ASN A 145 -11.40 -16.95 -9.60
C ASN A 145 -12.38 -16.38 -8.59
N ALA A 146 -11.94 -15.48 -7.70
CA ALA A 146 -12.81 -14.87 -6.71
C ALA A 146 -12.22 -13.54 -6.21
N CYS A 147 -13.12 -12.57 -6.01
CA CYS A 147 -12.86 -11.44 -5.11
C CYS A 147 -13.05 -11.89 -3.66
N TYR A 148 -12.42 -11.21 -2.71
CA TYR A 148 -12.46 -11.64 -1.31
C TYR A 148 -12.27 -10.47 -0.35
N VAL A 149 -12.75 -10.65 0.88
CA VAL A 149 -12.49 -9.76 2.03
C VAL A 149 -12.10 -10.61 3.23
N ASP A 150 -11.00 -10.25 3.88
CA ASP A 150 -10.49 -10.89 5.10
C ASP A 150 -10.89 -10.03 6.32
N ILE A 151 -11.87 -10.51 7.09
CA ILE A 151 -12.41 -9.81 8.27
C ILE A 151 -11.84 -10.47 9.52
N ASP A 152 -10.97 -9.74 10.20
CA ASP A 152 -10.24 -10.26 11.35
C ASP A 152 -10.69 -9.58 12.64
N VAL A 153 -11.79 -10.08 13.20
CA VAL A 153 -12.42 -9.52 14.42
C VAL A 153 -11.58 -9.65 15.69
N GLY A 154 -10.48 -10.40 15.64
CA GLY A 154 -9.52 -10.45 16.74
C GLY A 154 -8.36 -9.46 16.60
N ARG A 155 -8.30 -8.70 15.51
CA ARG A 155 -7.54 -7.45 15.45
C ARG A 155 -8.45 -6.34 15.95
N PHE A 156 -7.85 -5.37 16.63
CA PHE A 156 -8.54 -4.22 17.20
C PHE A 156 -9.44 -3.50 16.16
N GLY A 157 -10.47 -2.80 16.64
CA GLY A 157 -11.61 -2.26 15.90
C GLY A 157 -11.32 -1.13 14.90
N CYS A 158 -10.06 -0.76 14.68
CA CYS A 158 -9.58 0.02 13.53
C CYS A 158 -8.04 0.07 13.55
N GLU A 159 -7.44 0.64 12.49
CA GLU A 159 -5.98 0.85 12.38
C GLU A 159 -5.43 1.67 13.57
N ASP A 160 -6.23 2.59 14.11
CA ASP A 160 -5.86 3.45 15.24
C ASP A 160 -5.73 2.67 16.57
N GLU A 161 -6.61 1.70 16.83
CA GLU A 161 -6.55 0.91 18.08
C GLU A 161 -5.34 -0.05 18.09
N TYR A 162 -4.91 -0.57 16.92
CA TYR A 162 -3.67 -1.36 16.80
C TYR A 162 -2.42 -0.48 17.00
N LEU A 163 -2.42 0.72 16.43
CA LEU A 163 -1.33 1.68 16.62
C LEU A 163 -1.26 2.16 18.07
N LEU A 164 -2.39 2.37 18.73
CA LEU A 164 -2.48 2.65 20.18
C LEU A 164 -1.94 1.49 21.01
N GLY A 165 -2.39 0.26 20.77
CA GLY A 165 -1.91 -0.90 21.53
C GLY A 165 -0.44 -1.26 21.31
N SER A 166 0.14 -0.90 20.17
CA SER A 166 1.56 -1.15 19.87
C SER A 166 2.49 -0.03 20.32
N ARG A 167 2.01 1.21 20.44
CA ARG A 167 2.86 2.39 20.73
C ARG A 167 2.61 2.99 22.11
N CYS A 168 1.38 2.91 22.61
CA CYS A 168 0.93 3.51 23.86
C CYS A 168 -0.09 2.59 24.55
N PRO A 169 0.30 1.36 24.94
CA PRO A 169 -0.62 0.40 25.55
C PRO A 169 -1.36 0.95 26.77
N GLU A 170 -0.73 1.85 27.54
CA GLU A 170 -1.31 2.56 28.69
C GLU A 170 -2.53 3.45 28.38
N LEU A 171 -2.75 3.79 27.11
CA LEU A 171 -3.91 4.56 26.65
C LEU A 171 -5.08 3.67 26.25
N LEU A 172 -4.88 2.34 26.17
CA LEU A 172 -5.98 1.41 26.03
C LEU A 172 -6.71 1.30 27.38
N PRO A 173 -8.05 1.20 27.39
CA PRO A 173 -8.79 0.92 28.61
C PRO A 173 -8.21 -0.30 29.33
N GLU A 174 -8.00 -0.20 30.65
CA GLU A 174 -7.35 -1.23 31.49
C GLU A 174 -7.99 -2.63 31.32
N GLU A 175 -9.27 -2.65 30.98
CA GLU A 175 -10.10 -3.83 30.73
C GLU A 175 -9.71 -4.59 29.44
N VAL A 176 -9.09 -3.89 28.47
CA VAL A 176 -8.58 -4.43 27.20
C VAL A 176 -7.18 -5.04 27.39
N LEU A 177 -6.37 -4.46 28.28
CA LEU A 177 -4.99 -4.88 28.57
C LEU A 177 -4.92 -6.11 29.48
N THR A 178 -5.85 -6.24 30.42
CA THR A 178 -5.83 -7.31 31.44
C THR A 178 -6.37 -8.65 30.96
N GLY A 179 -6.82 -8.75 29.70
CA GLY A 179 -7.41 -9.98 29.14
C GLY A 179 -8.74 -10.41 29.80
N LYS A 180 -9.25 -9.64 30.76
CA LYS A 180 -10.48 -9.93 31.51
C LYS A 180 -11.76 -9.63 30.73
N SER A 181 -11.67 -8.96 29.57
CA SER A 181 -12.82 -8.67 28.71
C SER A 181 -12.64 -9.28 27.31
N SER A 182 -12.85 -10.59 27.19
CA SER A 182 -13.32 -11.19 25.94
C SER A 182 -14.68 -10.61 25.50
N SER A 183 -15.38 -9.92 26.41
CA SER A 183 -16.71 -9.33 26.25
C SER A 183 -16.80 -8.02 25.44
N LYS A 184 -15.68 -7.43 24.97
CA LYS A 184 -15.67 -6.17 24.19
C LYS A 184 -15.19 -6.31 22.73
N ARG A 185 -14.97 -7.53 22.22
CA ARG A 185 -14.60 -7.78 20.82
C ARG A 185 -15.81 -8.26 20.01
N LEU A 186 -15.90 -7.87 18.73
CA LEU A 186 -16.88 -8.47 17.83
C LEU A 186 -16.60 -9.97 17.72
N SER A 187 -17.63 -10.80 17.87
CA SER A 187 -17.52 -12.22 17.57
C SER A 187 -17.59 -12.44 16.05
N TRP A 188 -17.13 -13.60 15.59
CA TRP A 188 -17.24 -13.95 14.17
C TRP A 188 -18.72 -14.10 13.76
N GLU A 189 -19.60 -14.50 14.68
CA GLU A 189 -21.05 -14.55 14.48
C GLU A 189 -21.65 -13.15 14.26
N GLN A 190 -21.21 -12.16 15.05
CA GLN A 190 -21.61 -10.77 14.85
C GLN A 190 -21.11 -10.23 13.51
N ALA A 191 -19.87 -10.54 13.13
CA ALA A 191 -19.35 -10.18 11.81
C ALA A 191 -20.12 -10.85 10.68
N LEU A 192 -20.51 -12.11 10.83
CA LEU A 192 -21.32 -12.83 9.86
C LEU A 192 -22.69 -12.16 9.68
N LEU A 193 -23.41 -11.90 10.78
CA LEU A 193 -24.70 -11.22 10.72
C LEU A 193 -24.55 -9.82 10.10
N GLN A 194 -23.54 -9.07 10.50
CA GLN A 194 -23.31 -7.73 9.97
C GLN A 194 -22.99 -7.76 8.47
N ALA A 195 -22.22 -8.74 7.98
CA ALA A 195 -22.00 -8.93 6.54
C ALA A 195 -23.32 -9.22 5.81
N MET A 196 -24.16 -10.10 6.36
CA MET A 196 -25.47 -10.38 5.78
C MET A 196 -26.41 -9.17 5.78
N ILE A 197 -26.37 -8.31 6.80
CA ILE A 197 -27.10 -7.04 6.80
C ILE A 197 -26.58 -6.11 5.69
N LEU A 198 -25.26 -6.09 5.43
CA LEU A 198 -24.72 -5.30 4.32
C LEU A 198 -25.19 -5.79 2.94
N GLU A 199 -25.36 -7.10 2.79
CA GLU A 199 -25.96 -7.70 1.59
C GLU A 199 -27.42 -7.28 1.41
N GLU A 200 -28.22 -7.40 2.47
CA GLU A 200 -29.64 -7.00 2.44
C GLU A 200 -29.83 -5.50 2.15
N ARG A 201 -28.91 -4.66 2.61
CA ARG A 201 -28.92 -3.22 2.34
C ARG A 201 -28.37 -2.85 0.96
N GLY A 202 -27.88 -3.81 0.18
CA GLY A 202 -27.27 -3.58 -1.13
C GLY A 202 -25.96 -2.79 -1.07
N ILE A 203 -25.27 -2.78 0.08
CA ILE A 203 -23.96 -2.11 0.24
C ILE A 203 -22.85 -2.97 -0.35
N ILE A 204 -22.97 -4.28 -0.21
CA ILE A 204 -22.09 -5.27 -0.86
C ILE A 204 -22.96 -6.22 -1.69
N PRO A 205 -22.42 -6.78 -2.79
CA PRO A 205 -23.11 -7.83 -3.51
C PRO A 205 -23.24 -9.06 -2.61
N GLN A 206 -24.20 -9.92 -2.92
CA GLN A 206 -24.42 -11.13 -2.16
C GLN A 206 -23.17 -12.02 -2.16
N VAL A 207 -22.81 -12.55 -1.00
CA VAL A 207 -21.60 -13.34 -0.81
C VAL A 207 -21.82 -14.74 -1.39
N SER A 208 -20.84 -15.23 -2.15
CA SER A 208 -20.85 -16.56 -2.75
C SER A 208 -20.41 -17.64 -1.78
N ILE A 209 -19.38 -17.36 -0.97
CA ILE A 209 -18.89 -18.29 0.07
C ILE A 209 -18.56 -17.50 1.33
N TYR A 210 -19.11 -17.94 2.46
CA TYR A 210 -18.69 -17.50 3.77
C TYR A 210 -17.67 -18.50 4.32
N ALA A 211 -16.65 -18.03 5.03
CA ALA A 211 -15.75 -18.93 5.73
C ALA A 211 -15.43 -18.41 7.12
N ARG A 212 -15.37 -19.30 8.11
CA ARG A 212 -14.80 -19.02 9.42
C ARG A 212 -13.29 -19.21 9.33
N SER A 213 -12.52 -18.14 9.48
CA SER A 213 -11.06 -18.13 9.31
C SER A 213 -10.28 -18.70 10.50
N GLY A 214 -11.01 -19.08 11.55
CA GLY A 214 -10.53 -19.45 12.87
C GLY A 214 -10.86 -18.37 13.90
N ARG A 215 -10.40 -17.14 13.64
CA ARG A 215 -10.66 -15.98 14.52
C ARG A 215 -11.80 -15.08 14.04
N GLY A 216 -11.90 -14.85 12.74
CA GLY A 216 -12.94 -14.02 12.12
C GLY A 216 -13.58 -14.75 10.96
N ILE A 217 -13.90 -14.00 9.89
CA ILE A 217 -14.52 -14.56 8.69
C ILE A 217 -13.82 -14.10 7.41
N TYR A 218 -13.87 -14.94 6.38
CA TYR A 218 -13.61 -14.55 5.01
C TYR A 218 -14.93 -14.47 4.26
N LEU A 219 -15.05 -13.48 3.39
CA LEU A 219 -16.14 -13.36 2.43
C LEU A 219 -15.56 -13.53 1.03
N PHE A 220 -16.22 -14.32 0.18
CA PHE A 220 -15.80 -14.52 -1.21
C PHE A 220 -16.93 -14.24 -2.17
N TRP A 221 -16.58 -13.57 -3.27
CA TRP A 221 -17.44 -13.39 -4.44
C TRP A 221 -16.78 -14.15 -5.58
N LEU A 222 -17.35 -15.32 -5.88
CA LEU A 222 -16.86 -16.18 -6.94
C LEU A 222 -17.01 -15.47 -8.28
N LEU A 223 -15.95 -15.53 -9.10
CA LEU A 223 -15.95 -14.97 -10.43
C LEU A 223 -16.09 -16.09 -11.47
N ASP A 224 -16.80 -15.81 -12.58
CA ASP A 224 -16.60 -16.58 -13.80
C ASP A 224 -15.12 -16.43 -14.17
N PRO A 225 -14.32 -17.52 -14.20
CA PRO A 225 -12.86 -17.42 -14.20
C PRO A 225 -12.34 -16.44 -15.25
N VAL A 226 -11.74 -15.34 -14.78
CA VAL A 226 -11.29 -14.26 -15.65
C VAL A 226 -9.87 -14.56 -16.11
N LYS A 227 -9.71 -14.77 -17.42
CA LYS A 227 -8.39 -14.99 -18.01
C LYS A 227 -7.53 -13.74 -17.87
N TYR A 228 -6.40 -13.88 -17.19
CA TYR A 228 -5.40 -12.83 -17.03
C TYR A 228 -4.13 -13.14 -17.84
N HIS A 229 -3.56 -12.10 -18.42
CA HIS A 229 -2.25 -12.13 -19.07
C HIS A 229 -1.50 -10.85 -18.71
N TYR A 230 -0.18 -10.94 -18.49
CA TYR A 230 0.62 -9.80 -18.05
C TYR A 230 0.63 -8.62 -19.05
N GLU A 231 0.36 -8.89 -20.33
CA GLU A 231 0.20 -7.88 -21.39
C GLU A 231 -1.13 -7.12 -21.31
N ARG A 232 -2.08 -7.61 -20.51
CA ARG A 232 -3.36 -6.96 -20.23
C ARG A 232 -3.45 -6.57 -18.75
N PRO A 233 -2.52 -5.72 -18.24
CA PRO A 233 -2.40 -5.44 -16.81
C PRO A 233 -3.65 -4.77 -16.22
N TRP A 234 -4.46 -4.10 -17.06
CA TRP A 234 -5.71 -3.46 -16.62
C TRP A 234 -6.74 -4.47 -16.09
N ILE A 235 -6.72 -5.74 -16.53
CA ILE A 235 -7.63 -6.78 -16.02
C ILE A 235 -7.35 -7.01 -14.53
N LEU A 236 -6.08 -7.21 -14.17
CA LEU A 236 -5.68 -7.35 -12.77
C LEU A 236 -5.95 -6.06 -12.00
N GLN A 237 -5.74 -4.89 -12.61
CA GLN A 237 -6.05 -3.62 -11.96
C GLN A 237 -7.55 -3.47 -11.65
N ASN A 238 -8.43 -3.82 -12.59
CA ASN A 238 -9.88 -3.82 -12.38
C ASN A 238 -10.27 -4.77 -11.26
N PHE A 239 -9.73 -5.99 -11.24
CA PHE A 239 -9.92 -6.95 -10.15
C PHE A 239 -9.49 -6.38 -8.79
N LYS A 240 -8.31 -5.74 -8.71
CA LYS A 240 -7.83 -5.10 -7.48
C LYS A 240 -8.73 -3.94 -7.05
N ASN A 241 -9.24 -3.16 -8.01
CA ASN A 241 -10.19 -2.08 -7.73
C ASN A 241 -11.49 -2.64 -7.14
N CYS A 242 -12.00 -3.77 -7.66
CA CYS A 242 -13.17 -4.46 -7.09
C CYS A 242 -12.91 -4.94 -5.67
N ASN A 243 -11.79 -5.63 -5.40
CA ASN A 243 -11.42 -6.04 -4.05
C ASN A 243 -11.28 -4.84 -3.10
N LYS A 244 -10.65 -3.76 -3.54
CA LYS A 244 -10.53 -2.54 -2.74
C LYS A 244 -11.91 -1.93 -2.44
N ALA A 245 -12.80 -1.87 -3.42
CA ALA A 245 -14.16 -1.37 -3.23
C ALA A 245 -14.95 -2.23 -2.23
N LEU A 246 -14.84 -3.55 -2.32
CA LEU A 246 -15.43 -4.49 -1.35
C LEU A 246 -14.88 -4.27 0.06
N VAL A 247 -13.56 -4.18 0.22
CA VAL A 247 -12.94 -3.93 1.53
C VAL A 247 -13.39 -2.58 2.10
N ASN A 248 -13.42 -1.53 1.28
CA ASN A 248 -13.87 -0.20 1.68
C ASN A 248 -15.36 -0.19 2.08
N ALA A 249 -16.21 -0.90 1.33
CA ALA A 249 -17.63 -1.04 1.64
C ALA A 249 -17.86 -1.78 2.97
N VAL A 250 -17.13 -2.88 3.20
CA VAL A 250 -17.17 -3.63 4.46
C VAL A 250 -16.62 -2.82 5.64
N ARG A 251 -15.58 -2.01 5.42
CA ARG A 251 -14.99 -1.16 6.46
C ARG A 251 -15.87 0.04 6.81
N GLY A 252 -16.76 0.46 5.92
CA GLY A 252 -17.59 1.64 6.14
C GLY A 252 -16.87 2.95 5.79
N ASP A 253 -15.94 2.93 4.84
CA ASP A 253 -15.21 4.13 4.38
C ASP A 253 -16.13 5.21 3.76
N PHE A 254 -17.43 4.95 3.68
CA PHE A 254 -18.50 5.87 3.27
C PHE A 254 -19.34 6.40 4.45
N GLY A 255 -18.88 6.26 5.69
CA GLY A 255 -19.61 6.69 6.89
C GLY A 255 -19.02 6.14 8.18
N GLU A 256 -19.81 5.36 8.91
CA GLU A 256 -19.37 4.76 10.17
C GLU A 256 -18.65 3.41 9.99
N PRO A 257 -17.62 3.10 10.80
CA PRO A 257 -16.92 1.83 10.72
C PRO A 257 -17.85 0.64 10.98
N ILE A 258 -17.84 -0.35 10.08
CA ILE A 258 -18.77 -1.50 10.15
C ILE A 258 -18.03 -2.78 10.55
N LEU A 259 -17.02 -3.20 9.79
CA LEU A 259 -16.23 -4.41 10.08
C LEU A 259 -14.74 -4.20 9.84
N PRO A 260 -13.86 -4.88 10.62
CA PRO A 260 -12.40 -4.75 10.51
C PRO A 260 -11.85 -5.57 9.33
N GLY A 261 -12.17 -5.17 8.09
CA GLY A 261 -11.59 -5.75 6.88
C GLY A 261 -10.11 -5.35 6.69
N ASP A 262 -9.25 -6.29 6.32
CA ASP A 262 -7.82 -6.05 6.04
C ASP A 262 -7.65 -5.19 4.76
N SER A 263 -7.30 -3.92 4.92
CA SER A 263 -7.09 -2.96 3.81
C SER A 263 -5.92 -3.34 2.90
N ALA A 264 -4.98 -4.17 3.38
CA ALA A 264 -3.87 -4.66 2.58
C ALA A 264 -4.25 -5.89 1.73
N ALA A 265 -5.41 -6.51 1.97
CA ALA A 265 -5.83 -7.74 1.33
C ALA A 265 -6.48 -7.51 -0.05
N THR A 266 -5.79 -6.81 -0.96
CA THR A 266 -6.34 -6.46 -2.30
C THR A 266 -5.55 -7.06 -3.45
N ASP A 267 -4.51 -7.85 -3.20
CA ASP A 267 -3.61 -8.40 -4.21
C ASP A 267 -4.18 -9.62 -4.98
N GLY A 268 -3.68 -9.88 -6.20
CA GLY A 268 -4.12 -11.04 -6.99
C GLY A 268 -3.53 -12.37 -6.51
N ALA A 269 -2.44 -12.32 -5.73
CA ALA A 269 -1.66 -13.50 -5.34
C ALA A 269 -1.88 -13.90 -3.86
N ARG A 270 -3.05 -13.52 -3.32
CA ARG A 270 -3.41 -13.72 -1.92
C ARG A 270 -3.49 -15.19 -1.58
N ILE A 271 -3.10 -15.47 -0.34
CA ILE A 271 -3.26 -16.78 0.28
C ILE A 271 -4.21 -16.69 1.47
N LEU A 272 -5.09 -17.67 1.59
CA LEU A 272 -6.06 -17.80 2.68
C LEU A 272 -6.06 -19.24 3.18
N ARG A 273 -6.49 -19.47 4.42
CA ARG A 273 -6.39 -20.80 5.04
C ARG A 273 -7.27 -21.83 4.35
N ILE A 274 -6.79 -23.06 4.20
CA ILE A 274 -7.57 -24.15 3.61
C ILE A 274 -8.64 -24.67 4.57
N GLN A 275 -9.67 -25.32 4.02
CA GLN A 275 -10.70 -26.04 4.78
C GLN A 275 -10.06 -27.02 5.78
N GLY A 276 -10.58 -27.03 6.99
CA GLY A 276 -10.18 -27.93 8.06
C GLY A 276 -8.82 -27.68 8.68
N SER A 277 -8.01 -26.75 8.15
CA SER A 277 -6.74 -26.37 8.78
C SER A 277 -6.98 -25.73 10.15
N VAL A 278 -6.09 -26.02 11.11
CA VAL A 278 -6.14 -25.46 12.47
C VAL A 278 -5.46 -24.10 12.49
N HIS A 279 -6.19 -23.09 12.93
CA HIS A 279 -5.61 -21.80 13.30
C HIS A 279 -4.95 -21.92 14.68
N THR A 280 -3.64 -22.16 14.74
CA THR A 280 -2.97 -22.52 16.01
C THR A 280 -3.13 -21.48 17.13
N SER A 281 -3.28 -20.18 16.83
CA SER A 281 -3.49 -19.17 17.88
C SER A 281 -4.87 -19.19 18.54
N THR A 282 -5.88 -19.77 17.90
CA THR A 282 -7.26 -19.87 18.43
C THR A 282 -7.69 -21.31 18.64
N ASN A 283 -6.89 -22.28 18.19
CA ASN A 283 -7.16 -23.71 18.21
C ASN A 283 -8.51 -24.09 17.58
N THR A 284 -8.92 -23.36 16.56
CA THR A 284 -10.18 -23.57 15.83
C THR A 284 -9.89 -23.98 14.40
N ARG A 285 -10.72 -24.87 13.85
CA ARG A 285 -10.63 -25.26 12.44
C ARG A 285 -11.30 -24.23 11.53
N VAL A 286 -10.73 -24.07 10.35
CA VAL A 286 -11.28 -23.25 9.28
C VAL A 286 -12.42 -24.01 8.61
N CYS A 287 -13.54 -23.34 8.37
CA CYS A 287 -14.71 -23.93 7.74
C CYS A 287 -15.27 -23.00 6.68
N TYR A 288 -15.62 -23.51 5.51
CA TYR A 288 -16.21 -22.81 4.38
C TYR A 288 -17.66 -23.27 4.18
N CYS A 289 -18.53 -22.34 3.82
CA CYS A 289 -19.95 -22.55 3.56
C CYS A 289 -20.33 -21.80 2.27
N PRO A 290 -20.50 -22.51 1.14
CA PRO A 290 -21.08 -21.93 -0.06
C PRO A 290 -22.49 -21.40 0.23
N SER A 291 -22.75 -20.17 -0.18
CA SER A 291 -24.05 -19.52 -0.09
C SER A 291 -24.91 -20.02 -1.25
N ALA A 292 -25.42 -21.26 -1.15
CA ALA A 292 -26.51 -21.72 -2.00
C ALA A 292 -27.81 -21.08 -1.48
N LEU A 293 -28.30 -20.09 -2.21
CA LEU A 293 -29.70 -19.69 -2.16
C LEU A 293 -30.29 -20.19 -3.48
N ASP A 294 -31.25 -21.10 -3.38
CA ASP A 294 -32.08 -21.58 -4.48
C ASP A 294 -31.33 -22.32 -5.61
N ASP A 295 -30.43 -23.24 -5.24
CA ASP A 295 -29.75 -24.17 -6.17
C ASP A 295 -28.90 -23.56 -7.30
N VAL A 296 -28.67 -22.24 -7.29
CA VAL A 296 -27.79 -21.56 -8.25
C VAL A 296 -26.54 -21.05 -7.55
N GLU A 297 -25.37 -21.52 -8.00
CA GLU A 297 -24.08 -20.97 -7.55
C GLU A 297 -24.01 -19.47 -7.88
N ARG A 298 -23.78 -18.62 -6.87
CA ARG A 298 -23.64 -17.18 -7.07
C ARG A 298 -22.27 -16.84 -7.64
N ILE A 299 -22.15 -16.89 -8.96
CA ILE A 299 -20.94 -16.58 -9.72
C ILE A 299 -21.14 -15.26 -10.48
N TYR A 300 -20.21 -14.33 -10.32
CA TYR A 300 -20.24 -13.01 -10.96
C TYR A 300 -19.23 -12.92 -12.10
N THR A 301 -19.55 -12.18 -13.14
CA THR A 301 -18.52 -11.66 -14.05
C THR A 301 -17.75 -10.52 -13.36
N LEU A 302 -16.52 -10.26 -13.81
CA LEU A 302 -15.78 -9.08 -13.32
C LEU A 302 -16.51 -7.78 -13.66
N GLN A 303 -17.22 -7.74 -14.79
CA GLN A 303 -18.00 -6.62 -15.25
C GLN A 303 -19.18 -6.30 -14.31
N GLU A 304 -19.90 -7.33 -13.83
CA GLU A 304 -20.97 -7.14 -12.83
C GLU A 304 -20.42 -6.58 -11.52
N MET A 305 -19.28 -7.10 -11.04
CA MET A 305 -18.63 -6.56 -9.85
C MET A 305 -18.18 -5.11 -10.03
N MET A 306 -17.64 -4.77 -11.20
CA MET A 306 -17.28 -3.39 -11.53
C MET A 306 -18.51 -2.48 -11.60
N ALA A 307 -19.59 -2.94 -12.23
CA ALA A 307 -20.83 -2.20 -12.35
C ALA A 307 -21.46 -1.90 -10.98
N PHE A 308 -21.50 -2.90 -10.09
CA PHE A 308 -22.00 -2.74 -8.73
C PHE A 308 -21.35 -1.57 -7.98
N PHE A 309 -20.02 -1.45 -8.09
CA PHE A 309 -19.24 -0.38 -7.43
C PHE A 309 -18.99 0.85 -8.31
N SER A 310 -19.60 0.93 -9.49
CA SER A 310 -19.34 2.01 -10.45
C SER A 310 -17.85 2.22 -10.78
N ILE A 311 -17.10 1.12 -10.84
CA ILE A 311 -15.66 1.13 -11.13
C ILE A 311 -15.46 1.37 -12.62
N LYS A 312 -14.71 2.43 -12.96
CA LYS A 312 -14.30 2.70 -14.33
C LYS A 312 -13.29 1.66 -14.79
N ASP A 313 -13.46 1.18 -16.02
CA ASP A 313 -12.50 0.28 -16.65
C ASP A 313 -11.14 0.96 -16.77
N SER A 314 -10.10 0.28 -16.27
CA SER A 314 -8.71 0.72 -16.34
C SER A 314 -8.07 0.42 -17.70
N LYS A 315 -8.82 -0.16 -18.65
CA LYS A 315 -8.34 -0.38 -20.02
C LYS A 315 -7.86 0.94 -20.62
N PRO A 316 -6.62 0.99 -21.13
CA PRO A 316 -6.11 2.22 -21.74
C PRO A 316 -6.94 2.58 -22.98
N ASP A 317 -7.23 3.85 -23.13
CA ASP A 317 -7.87 4.40 -24.31
C ASP A 317 -6.91 4.27 -25.51
N PRO A 318 -7.28 3.58 -26.60
CA PRO A 318 -6.42 3.44 -27.79
C PRO A 318 -6.02 4.78 -28.41
N ALA A 319 -6.80 5.85 -28.19
CA ALA A 319 -6.53 7.17 -28.74
C ALA A 319 -5.58 8.03 -27.89
N GLN A 320 -5.30 7.63 -26.64
CA GLN A 320 -4.33 8.36 -25.83
C GLN A 320 -2.93 7.78 -26.05
N PRO A 321 -1.98 8.55 -26.62
CA PRO A 321 -0.61 8.09 -26.69
C PRO A 321 -0.17 7.78 -25.26
N GLU A 322 0.46 6.60 -25.07
CA GLU A 322 1.02 6.20 -23.78
C GLU A 322 1.63 7.43 -23.11
N ARG A 323 1.06 7.86 -21.99
CA ARG A 323 1.75 8.82 -21.12
C ARG A 323 2.96 8.07 -20.60
N LYS A 324 4.06 8.10 -21.35
CA LYS A 324 5.38 7.69 -20.91
C LYS A 324 5.77 8.66 -19.81
N ILE A 325 5.32 8.39 -18.59
CA ILE A 325 5.68 9.13 -17.38
C ILE A 325 7.22 9.12 -17.20
N PHE A 326 7.91 8.16 -17.84
CA PHE A 326 9.34 8.18 -18.03
C PHE A 326 9.69 8.25 -19.52
N LYS A 327 10.36 9.33 -19.93
CA LYS A 327 11.13 9.31 -21.19
C LYS A 327 12.07 8.10 -21.11
N SER A 328 11.88 7.14 -22.01
CA SER A 328 12.86 6.07 -22.21
C SER A 328 14.20 6.76 -22.45
N ALA A 329 15.18 6.45 -21.60
CA ALA A 329 16.49 7.08 -21.70
C ALA A 329 17.05 6.79 -23.09
N ALA A 330 17.52 7.82 -23.80
CA ALA A 330 17.88 7.74 -25.22
C ALA A 330 19.01 6.75 -25.53
N LYS A 331 19.66 6.20 -24.51
CA LYS A 331 20.70 5.15 -24.62
C LYS A 331 20.49 4.08 -23.54
N PRO A 332 20.71 2.78 -23.85
CA PRO A 332 20.84 1.73 -22.84
C PRO A 332 21.87 2.14 -21.76
N TYR A 333 21.62 1.81 -20.49
CA TYR A 333 22.50 2.12 -19.34
C TYR A 333 22.66 3.60 -18.94
N SER A 334 21.91 4.53 -19.53
CA SER A 334 21.95 5.96 -19.17
C SER A 334 21.04 6.35 -17.98
N VAL A 335 20.42 5.37 -17.32
CA VAL A 335 19.59 5.61 -16.13
C VAL A 335 20.51 5.99 -14.96
N PRO A 336 20.31 7.14 -14.28
CA PRO A 336 21.08 7.47 -13.08
C PRO A 336 20.92 6.34 -12.05
N LYS A 337 22.01 5.94 -11.38
CA LYS A 337 21.99 4.92 -10.33
C LYS A 337 20.89 5.29 -9.30
N ARG A 338 19.77 4.56 -9.27
CA ARG A 338 18.62 4.81 -8.37
C ARG A 338 19.04 4.89 -6.89
N LYS A 339 20.12 4.17 -6.52
CA LYS A 339 20.76 4.22 -5.20
C LYS A 339 21.27 5.62 -4.82
N ALA A 340 21.87 6.35 -5.78
CA ALA A 340 22.38 7.70 -5.54
C ALA A 340 21.25 8.71 -5.28
N GLY A 341 20.09 8.55 -5.94
CA GLY A 341 18.91 9.38 -5.70
C GLY A 341 18.33 9.19 -4.30
N LYS A 342 18.26 7.94 -3.81
CA LYS A 342 17.78 7.65 -2.45
C LYS A 342 18.72 8.25 -1.38
N ILE A 343 20.04 8.09 -1.55
CA ILE A 343 21.04 8.68 -0.66
C ILE A 343 20.93 10.21 -0.65
N ALA A 344 20.84 10.84 -1.83
CA ALA A 344 20.70 12.28 -1.93
C ALA A 344 19.42 12.79 -1.24
N SER A 345 18.30 12.08 -1.40
CA SER A 345 17.06 12.40 -0.70
C SER A 345 17.19 12.33 0.81
N MET A 346 17.92 11.34 1.35
CA MET A 346 18.15 11.25 2.80
C MET A 346 19.05 12.36 3.31
N LYS A 347 20.09 12.74 2.56
CA LYS A 347 20.96 13.88 2.91
C LYS A 347 20.17 15.19 3.03
N TYR A 348 19.20 15.42 2.13
CA TYR A 348 18.33 16.59 2.25
C TYR A 348 17.42 16.54 3.48
N LYS A 349 16.89 15.35 3.83
CA LYS A 349 16.08 15.18 5.05
C LYS A 349 16.89 15.40 6.32
N ILE A 350 18.13 14.90 6.37
CA ILE A 350 19.07 15.17 7.48
C ILE A 350 19.25 16.68 7.62
N ALA A 351 19.65 17.36 6.55
CA ALA A 351 19.92 18.79 6.58
C ALA A 351 18.71 19.63 7.03
N ASP A 352 17.50 19.29 6.58
CA ASP A 352 16.30 20.00 7.00
C ASP A 352 15.93 19.70 8.47
N THR A 353 16.01 18.43 8.87
CA THR A 353 15.65 17.99 10.23
C THR A 353 16.61 18.59 11.26
N GLU A 354 17.91 18.64 10.97
CA GLU A 354 18.91 19.27 11.85
C GLU A 354 18.61 20.74 12.15
N LYS A 355 18.07 21.48 11.16
CA LYS A 355 17.65 22.86 11.38
C LYS A 355 16.49 22.94 12.37
N LEU A 356 15.53 22.01 12.28
CA LEU A 356 14.41 21.95 13.23
C LEU A 356 14.91 21.68 14.66
N PHE A 357 15.90 20.79 14.81
CA PHE A 357 16.54 20.54 16.11
C PHE A 357 17.23 21.80 16.62
N ARG A 358 18.13 22.41 15.84
CA ARG A 358 18.91 23.60 16.25
C ARG A 358 18.02 24.80 16.61
N GLU A 359 16.83 24.88 16.04
CA GLU A 359 15.82 25.92 16.30
C GLU A 359 14.86 25.57 17.44
N HIS A 360 15.16 24.51 18.20
CA HIS A 360 14.38 24.12 19.38
C HIS A 360 12.90 23.80 19.06
N LEU A 361 12.62 23.36 17.82
CA LEU A 361 11.26 23.04 17.38
C LEU A 361 10.81 21.62 17.74
N ILE A 362 11.71 20.79 18.27
CA ILE A 362 11.42 19.41 18.67
C ILE A 362 10.90 19.38 20.12
N ARG A 363 9.58 19.47 20.26
CA ARG A 363 8.88 19.52 21.56
C ARG A 363 8.77 18.14 22.24
N GLN A 364 8.51 18.17 23.55
CA GLN A 364 8.17 17.02 24.38
C GLN A 364 7.03 16.20 23.73
N GLY A 365 7.12 14.87 23.84
CA GLY A 365 6.24 13.93 23.12
C GLY A 365 6.70 13.56 21.71
N LYS A 366 7.63 14.31 21.09
CA LYS A 366 8.17 14.02 19.75
C LYS A 366 9.67 13.75 19.69
N ARG A 367 10.38 13.92 20.82
CA ARG A 367 11.85 13.87 20.91
C ARG A 367 12.42 12.52 20.50
N TYR A 368 11.98 11.45 21.16
CA TYR A 368 12.39 10.08 20.86
C TYR A 368 12.15 9.73 19.39
N THR A 369 10.94 9.94 18.89
CA THR A 369 10.58 9.63 17.49
C THR A 369 11.36 10.48 16.48
N SER A 370 11.67 11.73 16.80
CA SER A 370 12.48 12.60 15.94
C SER A 370 13.93 12.10 15.86
N LEU A 371 14.51 11.67 16.98
CA LEU A 371 15.83 11.04 17.02
C LEU A 371 15.83 9.71 16.25
N TRP A 372 14.77 8.91 16.40
CA TRP A 372 14.57 7.66 15.65
C TRP A 372 14.52 7.88 14.13
N TYR A 373 13.78 8.89 13.67
CA TYR A 373 13.74 9.25 12.24
C TYR A 373 15.09 9.77 11.73
N LEU A 374 15.82 10.51 12.54
CA LEU A 374 17.14 11.00 12.16
C LEU A 374 18.15 9.84 12.07
N SER A 375 18.11 8.87 13.00
CA SER A 375 18.89 7.62 12.91
C SER A 375 18.62 6.88 11.60
N ALA A 376 17.34 6.81 11.21
CA ALA A 376 16.94 6.20 9.95
C ALA A 376 17.53 6.93 8.74
N PHE A 377 17.42 8.27 8.71
CA PHE A 377 17.97 9.04 7.59
C PHE A 377 19.48 8.87 7.45
N HIS A 378 20.23 8.89 8.57
CA HIS A 378 21.67 8.65 8.58
C HIS A 378 22.04 7.24 8.09
N CYS A 379 21.34 6.21 8.59
CA CYS A 379 21.54 4.84 8.16
C CYS A 379 21.35 4.67 6.64
N TYR A 380 20.26 5.23 6.10
CA TYR A 380 19.97 5.16 4.67
C TYR A 380 20.82 6.11 3.81
N ALA A 381 21.41 7.16 4.39
CA ALA A 381 22.40 8.00 3.73
C ALA A 381 23.80 7.33 3.68
N GLY A 382 23.99 6.23 4.43
CA GLY A 382 25.26 5.52 4.53
C GLY A 382 26.23 6.14 5.53
N THR A 383 25.74 6.93 6.48
CA THR A 383 26.56 7.45 7.58
C THR A 383 26.90 6.30 8.54
N PRO A 384 28.16 6.16 9.00
CA PRO A 384 28.54 5.18 10.01
C PRO A 384 27.73 5.32 11.31
N GLU A 385 27.54 4.21 12.02
CA GLU A 385 26.79 4.18 13.28
C GLU A 385 27.42 5.10 14.33
N THR A 386 28.74 5.06 14.49
CA THR A 386 29.49 5.88 15.45
C THR A 386 29.32 7.37 15.20
N GLU A 387 29.48 7.81 13.95
CA GLU A 387 29.26 9.21 13.54
C GLU A 387 27.80 9.64 13.77
N THR A 388 26.86 8.72 13.59
CA THR A 388 25.43 9.00 13.83
C THR A 388 25.14 9.18 15.31
N VAL A 389 25.73 8.36 16.19
CA VAL A 389 25.59 8.51 17.64
C VAL A 389 26.07 9.88 18.09
N GLU A 390 27.31 10.26 17.74
CA GLU A 390 27.89 11.55 18.12
C GLU A 390 27.02 12.73 17.69
N ARG A 391 26.55 12.69 16.44
CA ARG A 391 25.75 13.75 15.85
C ARG A 391 24.35 13.87 16.47
N LEU A 392 23.71 12.74 16.76
CA LEU A 392 22.40 12.76 17.40
C LEU A 392 22.49 13.15 18.89
N GLU A 393 23.59 12.82 19.58
CA GLU A 393 23.82 13.25 20.96
C GLU A 393 23.99 14.77 21.07
N GLU A 394 24.66 15.39 20.09
CA GLU A 394 24.72 16.85 19.99
C GLU A 394 23.32 17.44 19.76
N LEU A 395 22.58 16.92 18.79
CA LEU A 395 21.26 17.45 18.42
C LEU A 395 20.22 17.25 19.51
N ALA A 396 20.30 16.15 20.26
CA ALA A 396 19.37 15.84 21.35
C ALA A 396 19.37 16.92 22.45
N LYS A 397 20.47 17.66 22.61
CA LYS A 397 20.57 18.82 23.51
C LYS A 397 19.65 19.98 23.10
N HIS A 398 19.33 20.07 21.81
CA HIS A 398 18.44 21.10 21.29
C HIS A 398 16.95 20.72 21.31
N CYS A 399 16.59 19.53 21.78
CA CYS A 399 15.19 19.20 22.07
C CYS A 399 14.62 20.10 23.19
N CYS A 400 13.29 20.22 23.25
CA CYS A 400 12.59 20.95 24.31
C CYS A 400 11.65 20.04 25.12
N PRO A 401 12.01 19.63 26.35
CA PRO A 401 13.32 19.83 27.00
C PRO A 401 14.42 18.98 26.35
N SER A 402 15.68 19.23 26.70
CA SER A 402 16.83 18.47 26.18
C SER A 402 16.63 16.97 26.39
N TYR A 403 17.15 16.16 25.48
CA TYR A 403 17.03 14.70 25.53
C TYR A 403 18.41 14.05 25.74
N PRO A 404 18.55 13.06 26.63
CA PRO A 404 17.55 12.64 27.62
C PRO A 404 17.31 13.74 28.66
N THR A 405 16.13 13.72 29.27
CA THR A 405 15.73 14.66 30.32
C THR A 405 16.43 14.25 31.62
N LYS A 406 17.08 15.19 32.30
CA LYS A 406 17.78 14.90 33.55
C LYS A 406 16.78 14.39 34.60
N GLY A 407 17.01 13.17 35.11
CA GLY A 407 16.17 12.53 36.13
C GLY A 407 14.98 11.73 35.59
N GLU A 408 14.76 11.68 34.27
CA GLU A 408 13.71 10.86 33.66
C GLU A 408 14.25 9.46 33.34
N ALA A 409 13.76 8.43 34.05
CA ALA A 409 14.22 7.05 33.86
C ALA A 409 13.75 6.43 32.53
N ASN A 410 12.68 6.98 31.93
CA ASN A 410 12.08 6.44 30.70
C ASN A 410 12.73 6.95 29.41
N ASP A 411 13.61 7.95 29.47
CA ASP A 411 14.32 8.45 28.29
C ASP A 411 15.43 7.47 27.87
N ILE A 412 15.19 6.75 26.78
CA ILE A 412 16.15 5.81 26.19
C ILE A 412 17.40 6.58 25.72
N PRO A 413 18.62 6.15 26.09
CA PRO A 413 19.85 6.79 25.62
C PRO A 413 19.93 6.87 24.09
N VAL A 414 20.39 8.01 23.56
CA VAL A 414 20.54 8.25 22.11
C VAL A 414 21.35 7.16 21.43
N LYS A 415 22.46 6.73 22.06
CA LYS A 415 23.26 5.60 21.58
C LYS A 415 22.44 4.33 21.37
N LYS A 416 21.58 3.96 22.33
CA LYS A 416 20.70 2.79 22.21
C LYS A 416 19.68 2.96 21.08
N ILE A 417 19.12 4.17 20.90
CA ILE A 417 18.21 4.48 19.79
C ILE A 417 18.87 4.22 18.42
N VAL A 418 20.12 4.67 18.25
CA VAL A 418 20.89 4.47 17.01
C VAL A 418 21.27 3.00 16.83
N GLU A 419 21.80 2.35 17.87
CA GLU A 419 22.20 0.93 17.86
C GLU A 419 21.04 0.02 17.47
N THR A 420 19.85 0.20 18.08
CA THR A 420 18.66 -0.59 17.75
C THR A 420 18.31 -0.44 16.27
N PHE A 421 18.32 0.78 15.73
CA PHE A 421 17.99 1.00 14.32
C PHE A 421 19.02 0.36 13.37
N TYR A 422 20.31 0.52 13.64
CA TYR A 422 21.39 0.03 12.79
C TYR A 422 21.50 -1.51 12.78
N ARG A 423 21.20 -2.16 13.92
CA ARG A 423 21.21 -3.62 14.05
C ARG A 423 19.98 -4.27 13.42
N GLU A 424 18.78 -3.75 13.69
CA GLU A 424 17.53 -4.37 13.24
C GLU A 424 17.20 -4.02 11.78
N LYS A 425 17.84 -2.99 11.21
CA LYS A 425 17.68 -2.53 9.82
C LYS A 425 16.21 -2.53 9.37
N TYR A 426 15.31 -1.95 10.18
CA TYR A 426 13.87 -1.98 9.94
C TYR A 426 13.52 -1.77 8.46
N ILE A 427 13.07 -2.86 7.84
CA ILE A 427 12.75 -2.95 6.42
C ILE A 427 11.35 -2.36 6.23
N GLY A 428 11.27 -1.05 6.06
CA GLY A 428 9.98 -0.38 5.83
C GLY A 428 10.00 1.15 5.83
N PHE A 429 11.16 1.79 5.93
CA PHE A 429 11.22 3.24 6.08
C PHE A 429 10.83 3.99 4.79
N CYS A 430 9.55 4.37 4.68
CA CYS A 430 8.98 5.11 3.56
C CYS A 430 7.99 6.18 4.05
N PHE A 431 8.44 7.15 4.86
CA PHE A 431 7.62 8.33 5.11
C PHE A 431 7.64 9.28 3.91
N ARG A 432 6.45 9.66 3.45
CA ARG A 432 6.27 10.74 2.48
C ARG A 432 6.67 12.05 3.17
N ASN A 433 7.26 12.98 2.41
CA ASN A 433 7.72 14.25 3.01
C ASN A 433 6.57 15.05 3.66
N LEU A 434 5.36 14.94 3.13
CA LEU A 434 4.18 15.60 3.70
C LEU A 434 3.83 15.03 5.08
N GLU A 435 3.96 13.73 5.29
CA GLU A 435 3.73 13.11 6.61
C GLU A 435 4.76 13.59 7.64
N LEU A 436 6.00 13.82 7.21
CA LEU A 436 7.05 14.37 8.07
C LEU A 436 6.80 15.85 8.40
N VAL A 437 6.29 16.62 7.42
CA VAL A 437 5.86 18.01 7.61
C VAL A 437 4.73 18.09 8.63
N ASP A 438 3.71 17.23 8.49
CA ASP A 438 2.60 17.14 9.44
C ASP A 438 3.09 16.70 10.83
N PHE A 439 3.98 15.70 10.87
CA PHE A 439 4.56 15.20 12.12
C PHE A 439 5.31 16.30 12.88
N TRP A 440 6.15 17.10 12.22
CA TRP A 440 6.85 18.22 12.87
C TRP A 440 6.03 19.52 12.92
N LYS A 441 4.80 19.53 12.40
CA LYS A 441 3.95 20.72 12.28
C LYS A 441 4.67 21.90 11.61
N ILE A 442 5.34 21.62 10.49
CA ILE A 442 6.10 22.62 9.75
C ILE A 442 5.13 23.47 8.93
N ASP A 443 4.89 24.70 9.36
CA ASP A 443 4.13 25.68 8.59
C ASP A 443 4.98 26.36 7.51
N LYS A 444 4.31 27.15 6.67
CA LYS A 444 4.95 27.87 5.55
C LYS A 444 6.06 28.79 6.05
N ASP A 445 5.80 29.55 7.10
CA ASP A 445 6.72 30.55 7.62
C ASP A 445 7.98 29.89 8.20
N THR A 446 7.82 28.77 8.91
CA THR A 446 8.93 27.95 9.41
C THR A 446 9.75 27.37 8.26
N ALA A 447 9.10 26.84 7.22
CA ALA A 447 9.79 26.27 6.07
C ALA A 447 10.57 27.31 5.25
N GLU A 448 10.06 28.54 5.16
CA GLU A 448 10.72 29.67 4.50
C GLU A 448 11.85 30.24 5.35
N ARG A 449 11.58 30.54 6.63
CA ARG A 449 12.55 31.04 7.60
C ARG A 449 13.77 30.13 7.74
N LEU A 450 13.55 28.82 7.80
CA LEU A 450 14.64 27.83 7.92
C LEU A 450 15.19 27.40 6.56
N ASN A 451 14.64 27.89 5.45
CA ASN A 451 15.05 27.54 4.10
C ASN A 451 15.12 25.99 3.91
N LEU A 452 14.05 25.30 4.30
CA LEU A 452 13.95 23.83 4.23
C LEU A 452 13.81 23.40 2.77
N GLN A 453 14.55 22.38 2.33
CA GLN A 453 14.60 21.95 0.93
C GLN A 453 13.49 20.96 0.55
N VAL A 454 13.27 19.95 1.38
CA VAL A 454 12.41 18.79 1.09
C VAL A 454 11.28 18.63 2.11
N LEU A 455 11.46 19.12 3.34
CA LEU A 455 10.42 19.15 4.37
C LEU A 455 9.65 20.49 4.30
N ARG A 456 8.86 20.65 3.24
CA ARG A 456 8.07 21.87 2.99
C ARG A 456 6.58 21.53 2.88
N PRO A 457 5.69 22.29 3.51
CA PRO A 457 4.26 22.16 3.30
C PRO A 457 3.87 22.61 1.88
N LEU A 458 2.68 22.23 1.41
CA LEU A 458 2.25 22.46 0.02
C LEU A 458 2.20 23.96 -0.33
N GLU A 459 1.86 24.78 0.66
CA GLU A 459 1.70 26.23 0.61
C GLU A 459 3.05 26.94 0.38
N ALA A 460 4.16 26.36 0.84
CA ALA A 460 5.50 26.96 0.76
C ALA A 460 6.16 26.83 -0.63
N LYS A 461 5.50 26.16 -1.58
CA LYS A 461 5.98 25.84 -2.94
C LYS A 461 7.38 25.18 -2.96
N LYS A 462 7.81 24.64 -4.10
CA LYS A 462 9.17 24.08 -4.23
C LYS A 462 10.19 25.21 -4.31
N LEU A 463 11.29 25.08 -3.56
CA LEU A 463 12.48 25.91 -3.76
C LEU A 463 12.96 25.76 -5.20
N THR A 464 12.96 26.85 -5.95
CA THR A 464 13.51 26.91 -7.31
C THR A 464 15.03 26.87 -7.20
N LYS A 465 15.61 25.66 -7.15
CA LYS A 465 17.05 25.52 -7.39
C LYS A 465 17.32 25.96 -8.83
N ALA A 466 18.14 27.00 -9.01
CA ALA A 466 18.75 27.28 -10.30
C ALA A 466 19.48 26.01 -10.74
N SER A 467 18.99 25.36 -11.80
CA SER A 467 19.64 24.17 -12.36
C SER A 467 21.10 24.50 -12.69
N ASP A 468 21.99 23.50 -12.70
CA ASP A 468 23.39 23.72 -13.11
C ASP A 468 23.47 24.34 -14.51
N LYS A 469 22.50 24.00 -15.38
CA LYS A 469 22.29 24.64 -16.67
C LYS A 469 21.92 26.13 -16.54
N GLY A 470 21.07 26.48 -15.58
CA GLY A 470 20.69 27.86 -15.26
C GLY A 470 21.85 28.69 -14.69
N LYS A 471 22.68 28.10 -13.81
CA LYS A 471 23.91 28.74 -13.32
C LYS A 471 24.92 28.96 -14.44
N ALA A 472 25.14 27.96 -15.28
CA ALA A 472 26.02 28.07 -16.44
C ALA A 472 25.51 29.09 -17.48
N LEU A 473 24.18 29.16 -17.69
CA LEU A 473 23.53 30.18 -18.52
C LEU A 473 23.76 31.59 -17.97
N LYS A 474 23.60 31.78 -16.66
CA LYS A 474 23.82 33.07 -16.00
C LYS A 474 25.27 33.53 -16.15
N VAL A 475 26.23 32.68 -15.80
CA VAL A 475 27.67 32.96 -15.93
C VAL A 475 28.05 33.28 -17.38
N ARG A 476 27.51 32.53 -18.35
CA ARG A 476 27.77 32.78 -19.77
C ARG A 476 27.21 34.12 -20.25
N ARG A 477 26.01 34.49 -19.80
CA ARG A 477 25.38 35.78 -20.15
C ARG A 477 26.10 36.95 -19.50
N GLU A 478 26.55 36.81 -18.27
CA GLU A 478 27.42 37.80 -17.61
C GLU A 478 28.74 37.97 -18.35
N ALA A 479 29.37 36.88 -18.78
CA ALA A 479 30.57 36.94 -19.61
C ALA A 479 30.31 37.63 -20.96
N LEU A 480 29.16 37.37 -21.58
CA LEU A 480 28.76 38.04 -22.82
C LEU A 480 28.54 39.54 -22.63
N LEU A 481 27.92 39.97 -21.52
CA LEU A 481 27.71 41.39 -21.20
C LEU A 481 29.03 42.15 -21.03
N ARG A 482 30.05 41.53 -20.44
CA ARG A 482 31.40 42.12 -20.32
C ARG A 482 32.08 42.37 -21.65
N LEU A 483 31.64 41.70 -22.72
CA LEU A 483 32.15 41.89 -24.07
C LEU A 483 31.39 42.98 -24.84
N GLU A 484 30.50 43.73 -24.17
CA GLU A 484 29.75 44.83 -24.77
C GLU A 484 29.07 44.42 -26.10
N PRO A 485 28.12 43.46 -26.06
CA PRO A 485 27.62 42.77 -27.25
C PRO A 485 26.92 43.67 -28.27
N GLU A 486 26.63 44.92 -27.90
CA GLU A 486 26.10 45.96 -28.77
C GLU A 486 27.12 46.46 -29.80
N LYS A 487 28.42 46.44 -29.47
CA LYS A 487 29.51 47.00 -30.28
C LYS A 487 30.11 46.03 -31.31
N HIS A 488 29.74 44.75 -31.25
CA HIS A 488 30.39 43.70 -32.02
C HIS A 488 29.39 42.87 -32.84
N SER A 489 29.76 42.49 -34.06
CA SER A 489 28.98 41.57 -34.88
C SER A 489 28.83 40.20 -34.21
N LEU A 490 27.84 39.42 -34.63
CA LEU A 490 27.61 38.08 -34.09
C LEU A 490 28.81 37.15 -34.32
N THR A 491 29.51 37.30 -35.44
CA THR A 491 30.70 36.51 -35.79
C THR A 491 31.88 36.85 -34.87
N GLU A 492 32.09 38.14 -34.59
CA GLU A 492 33.13 38.61 -33.66
C GLU A 492 32.84 38.13 -32.23
N LEU A 493 31.59 38.29 -31.76
CA LEU A 493 31.19 37.80 -30.44
C LEU A 493 31.36 36.29 -30.28
N LEU A 494 31.07 35.52 -31.33
CA LEU A 494 31.27 34.07 -31.30
C LEU A 494 32.75 33.71 -31.20
N ALA A 495 33.64 34.45 -31.88
CA ALA A 495 35.08 34.27 -31.77
C ALA A 495 35.61 34.65 -30.37
N MET A 496 35.18 35.80 -29.83
CA MET A 496 35.57 36.27 -28.51
C MET A 496 35.09 35.33 -27.39
N MET A 497 33.86 34.82 -27.49
CA MET A 497 33.34 33.85 -26.52
C MET A 497 34.10 32.52 -26.56
N LYS A 498 34.50 32.06 -27.76
CA LYS A 498 35.36 30.87 -27.90
C LYS A 498 36.75 31.09 -27.32
N ALA A 499 37.34 32.28 -27.51
CA ALA A 499 38.61 32.67 -26.89
C ALA A 499 38.52 32.66 -25.35
N ASN A 500 37.37 33.07 -24.79
CA ASN A 500 37.04 32.96 -23.37
C ASN A 500 36.63 31.54 -22.91
N LYS A 501 37.01 30.50 -23.67
CA LYS A 501 36.77 29.08 -23.39
C LYS A 501 35.29 28.65 -23.34
N TYR A 502 34.35 29.48 -23.83
CA TYR A 502 32.96 29.06 -23.98
C TYR A 502 32.76 28.33 -25.32
N ARG A 503 32.45 27.04 -25.26
CA ARG A 503 32.07 26.25 -26.44
C ARG A 503 30.57 26.44 -26.71
N LEU A 504 30.22 27.34 -27.60
CA LEU A 504 28.81 27.58 -28.01
C LEU A 504 28.66 27.72 -29.52
N SER A 505 27.47 27.39 -30.02
CA SER A 505 27.08 27.59 -31.42
C SER A 505 26.54 28.99 -31.66
N GLU A 506 26.55 29.45 -32.91
CA GLU A 506 25.94 30.73 -33.30
C GLU A 506 24.47 30.82 -32.86
N THR A 507 23.70 29.73 -33.00
CA THR A 507 22.30 29.63 -32.55
C THR A 507 22.16 29.87 -31.04
N THR A 508 23.11 29.35 -30.26
CA THR A 508 23.11 29.52 -28.79
C THR A 508 23.43 30.96 -28.42
N LEU A 509 24.37 31.59 -29.12
CA LEU A 509 24.72 33.00 -28.94
C LEU A 509 23.53 33.91 -29.26
N ARG A 510 22.84 33.67 -30.38
CA ARG A 510 21.63 34.42 -30.77
C ARG A 510 20.53 34.31 -29.72
N ALA A 511 20.32 33.13 -29.14
CA ALA A 511 19.32 32.92 -28.10
C ALA A 511 19.66 33.69 -26.81
N ASP A 512 20.93 33.77 -26.43
CA ASP A 512 21.37 34.53 -25.26
C ASP A 512 21.28 36.05 -25.48
N ILE A 513 21.64 36.54 -26.67
CA ILE A 513 21.48 37.95 -27.04
C ILE A 513 20.00 38.34 -27.04
N LYS A 514 19.14 37.54 -27.69
CA LYS A 514 17.69 37.78 -27.73
C LYS A 514 17.08 37.82 -26.33
N PHE A 515 17.56 36.98 -25.41
CA PHE A 515 17.13 37.01 -24.02
C PHE A 515 17.53 38.32 -23.34
N LEU A 516 18.79 38.76 -23.51
CA LEU A 516 19.28 40.01 -22.91
C LEU A 516 18.51 41.23 -23.45
N GLU A 517 18.22 41.24 -24.76
CA GLU A 517 17.36 42.25 -25.42
C GLU A 517 15.94 42.23 -24.85
N SER A 518 15.30 41.05 -24.74
CA SER A 518 13.94 40.93 -24.22
C SER A 518 13.81 41.31 -22.75
N THR A 519 14.90 41.23 -21.99
CA THR A 519 14.98 41.69 -20.59
C THR A 519 15.37 43.16 -20.46
N GLY A 520 15.61 43.86 -21.57
CA GLY A 520 16.00 45.28 -21.59
C GLY A 520 17.42 45.56 -21.09
N VAL A 521 18.25 44.52 -20.93
CA VAL A 521 19.62 44.64 -20.39
C VAL A 521 20.59 45.17 -21.45
N ILE A 522 20.27 44.96 -22.73
CA ILE A 522 21.01 45.51 -23.89
C ILE A 522 20.03 46.02 -24.94
N GLN A 523 20.43 47.01 -25.74
CA GLN A 523 19.73 47.52 -26.91
C GLN A 523 20.65 47.47 -28.14
N ARG A 524 20.36 46.55 -29.06
CA ARG A 524 21.07 46.49 -30.35
C ARG A 524 20.22 47.13 -31.45
N GLN A 525 20.78 48.13 -32.13
CA GLN A 525 20.11 48.78 -33.28
C GLN A 525 20.15 47.96 -34.58
N ASN A 526 20.77 46.78 -34.62
CA ASN A 526 20.96 46.02 -35.85
C ASN A 526 20.00 44.82 -35.98
N GLN A 527 18.81 45.06 -36.54
CA GLN A 527 17.93 44.00 -37.06
C GLN A 527 18.31 43.49 -38.47
N LYS A 528 19.34 44.04 -39.13
CA LYS A 528 19.70 43.63 -40.49
C LYS A 528 20.78 42.56 -40.48
N GLY A 529 20.35 41.31 -40.58
CA GLY A 529 21.17 40.20 -41.06
C GLY A 529 21.63 40.49 -42.49
N GLY A 530 22.82 41.07 -42.65
CA GLY A 530 23.51 41.20 -43.92
C GLY A 530 24.82 40.42 -43.88
N ARG A 531 24.92 39.35 -44.68
CA ARG A 531 26.19 38.67 -44.96
C ARG A 531 27.14 39.72 -45.57
N PRO A 532 28.40 39.85 -45.12
CA PRO A 532 29.31 40.87 -45.67
C PRO A 532 29.49 40.65 -47.17
N LYS A 533 29.28 41.71 -47.97
CA LYS A 533 29.58 41.72 -49.40
C LYS A 533 31.08 41.45 -49.55
N LYS A 534 31.44 40.41 -50.32
CA LYS A 534 32.80 40.23 -50.83
C LYS A 534 33.17 41.49 -51.61
N LEU A 535 34.22 42.18 -51.19
CA LEU A 535 34.93 43.15 -52.02
C LEU A 535 35.46 42.39 -53.25
N LYS A 536 35.09 42.86 -54.44
CA LYS A 536 35.77 42.49 -55.69
C LYS A 536 36.91 43.48 -55.89
N ALA A 537 38.10 42.91 -56.08
CA ALA A 537 39.37 43.48 -56.57
C ALA A 537 39.78 44.83 -55.99
#